data_AF-A0A850HEL7-F1
#
_entry.id   AF-A0A850HEL7-F1
#
_cell.length_a   1.000
_cell.length_b   1.000
_cell.length_c   1.000
_cell.angle_alpha   90.00
_cell.angle_beta   90.00
_cell.angle_gamma   90.00
#
_symmetry.space_group_name_H-M   'P 1'
#
loop_
_entity.id
_entity.type
_entity.pdbx_description
1 polymer ?
#
loop_
_entity_poly.entity_id
_entity_poly.type
_entity_poly.pdbx_seq_one_letter_code
_entity_poly.pdbx_strand_id
1 'polypeptide(L)'
;MRWTTPVLAIGLVGAWYVFGPRIAPQDWSTIGTQFGTCGERGRPFHCVSDGDTVTIGYGQNARRIRLTGFDAPEIAGACQAEKTKAILAQRELKSWLNRGPFEWDGGASAPRDQYGRELRAVRRVNKDGTVENLADHMIEKKLASGDGPWEWRDWCD
;
A
#
# COMPACT_ATOMS: atom_id res chain seq x y z
N MET A 1 -45.57 -16.83 38.71
CA MET A 1 -45.23 -16.12 37.45
C MET A 1 -43.75 -16.40 37.15
N ARG A 2 -43.44 -17.21 36.13
CA ARG A 2 -42.07 -17.59 35.77
C ARG A 2 -41.47 -16.49 34.88
N TRP A 3 -40.39 -15.85 35.33
CA TRP A 3 -39.66 -14.85 34.54
C TRP A 3 -38.50 -15.58 33.83
N THR A 4 -38.63 -15.80 32.53
CA THR A 4 -37.57 -16.39 31.69
C THR A 4 -36.53 -15.32 31.35
N THR A 5 -35.33 -15.46 31.88
CA THR A 5 -34.16 -14.66 31.51
C THR A 5 -33.79 -14.91 30.03
N PRO A 6 -33.52 -13.89 29.20
CA PRO A 6 -33.19 -14.09 27.80
C PRO A 6 -31.74 -14.55 27.66
N VAL A 7 -31.53 -15.83 27.33
CA VAL A 7 -30.19 -16.43 27.11
C VAL A 7 -29.59 -16.04 25.74
N LEU A 8 -30.31 -15.30 24.89
CA LEU A 8 -29.93 -15.05 23.50
C LEU A 8 -28.78 -14.04 23.29
N ALA A 9 -28.46 -13.17 24.26
CA ALA A 9 -27.46 -12.12 24.06
C ALA A 9 -25.99 -12.61 24.13
N ILE A 10 -25.71 -13.71 24.84
CA ILE A 10 -24.32 -14.18 25.04
C ILE A 10 -23.78 -14.89 23.79
N GLY A 11 -24.65 -15.53 23.00
CA GLY A 11 -24.25 -16.27 21.81
C GLY A 11 -23.69 -15.39 20.68
N LEU A 12 -24.21 -14.17 20.50
CA LEU A 12 -23.80 -13.28 19.42
C LEU A 12 -22.44 -12.62 19.68
N VAL A 13 -22.15 -12.23 20.93
CA VAL A 13 -20.82 -11.71 21.31
C VAL A 13 -19.76 -12.80 21.20
N GLY A 14 -20.08 -14.03 21.64
CA GLY A 14 -19.19 -15.19 21.50
C GLY A 14 -18.90 -15.52 20.03
N ALA A 15 -19.92 -15.50 19.17
CA ALA A 15 -19.76 -15.73 17.74
C ALA A 15 -18.91 -14.63 17.07
N TRP A 16 -19.06 -13.36 17.45
CA TRP A 16 -18.22 -12.27 16.93
C TRP A 16 -16.77 -12.38 17.41
N TYR A 17 -16.52 -12.88 18.62
CA TYR A 17 -15.16 -13.11 19.12
C TYR A 17 -14.47 -14.32 18.45
N VAL A 18 -15.25 -15.34 18.08
CA VAL A 18 -14.74 -16.58 17.46
C VAL A 18 -14.62 -16.46 15.93
N PHE A 19 -15.57 -15.79 15.29
CA PHE A 19 -15.70 -15.67 13.83
C PHE A 19 -15.53 -14.25 13.28
N GLY A 20 -15.38 -13.24 14.15
CA GLY A 20 -15.04 -11.89 13.72
C GLY A 20 -13.66 -11.86 13.08
N PRO A 21 -13.37 -10.84 12.25
CA PRO A 21 -12.08 -10.70 11.61
C PRO A 21 -11.01 -10.62 12.70
N ARG A 22 -10.12 -11.62 12.77
CA ARG A 22 -8.92 -11.51 13.59
C ARG A 22 -8.04 -10.45 12.94
N ILE A 23 -7.97 -9.28 13.56
CA ILE A 23 -6.93 -8.31 13.24
C ILE A 23 -5.62 -8.95 13.70
N ALA A 24 -4.93 -9.63 12.79
CA ALA A 24 -3.56 -10.05 13.06
C ALA A 24 -2.76 -8.77 13.37
N PRO A 25 -1.88 -8.80 14.39
CA PRO A 25 -0.94 -7.70 14.59
C PRO A 25 -0.25 -7.43 13.24
N GLN A 26 -0.32 -6.19 12.77
CA GLN A 26 0.39 -5.78 11.57
C GLN A 26 1.88 -5.91 11.87
N ASP A 27 2.49 -7.00 11.39
CA ASP A 27 3.92 -7.24 11.53
C ASP A 27 4.64 -6.29 10.56
N TRP A 28 5.15 -5.20 11.12
CA TRP A 28 5.89 -4.18 10.39
C TRP A 28 7.33 -4.64 10.22
N SER A 29 7.78 -4.78 8.97
CA SER A 29 9.15 -5.14 8.66
C SER A 29 9.93 -3.94 8.14
N THR A 30 11.10 -3.67 8.71
CA THR A 30 12.00 -2.60 8.25
C THR A 30 12.68 -2.99 6.95
N ILE A 31 12.63 -2.08 5.97
CA ILE A 31 13.24 -2.22 4.65
C ILE A 31 14.29 -1.12 4.48
N GLY A 32 15.54 -1.53 4.26
CA GLY A 32 16.70 -0.65 4.08
C GLY A 32 17.35 -0.75 2.69
N THR A 33 16.63 -1.28 1.70
CA THR A 33 17.14 -1.43 0.33
C THR A 33 16.92 -0.16 -0.49
N GLN A 34 17.64 -0.03 -1.60
CA GLN A 34 17.48 1.05 -2.57
C GLN A 34 16.61 0.58 -3.73
N PHE A 35 15.71 1.44 -4.18
CA PHE A 35 14.83 1.20 -5.30
C PHE A 35 15.30 1.98 -6.53
N GLY A 36 15.43 1.27 -7.65
CA GLY A 36 15.58 1.87 -8.96
C GLY A 36 14.23 2.19 -9.61
N THR A 37 14.26 2.63 -10.87
CA THR A 37 13.06 2.71 -11.71
C THR A 37 12.98 1.46 -12.58
N CYS A 38 11.81 0.82 -12.67
CA CYS A 38 11.69 -0.39 -13.48
C CYS A 38 11.93 -0.06 -14.96
N GLY A 39 12.68 -0.92 -15.66
CA GLY A 39 13.04 -0.70 -17.06
C GLY A 39 14.24 0.24 -17.27
N GLU A 40 14.80 0.84 -16.22
CA GLU A 40 16.02 1.66 -16.36
C GLU A 40 17.25 0.80 -16.69
N ARG A 41 18.27 1.46 -17.26
CA ARG A 41 19.55 0.81 -17.57
C ARG A 41 20.17 0.23 -16.30
N GLY A 42 20.58 -1.04 -16.35
CA GLY A 42 21.12 -1.76 -15.20
C GLY A 42 20.14 -2.72 -14.54
N ARG A 43 18.83 -2.65 -14.87
CA ARG A 43 17.80 -3.59 -14.41
C ARG A 43 17.84 -3.80 -12.89
N PRO A 44 17.53 -2.76 -12.09
CA PRO A 44 17.53 -2.86 -10.63
C PRO A 44 16.64 -4.02 -10.14
N PHE A 45 17.12 -4.77 -9.14
CA PHE A 45 16.38 -5.89 -8.54
C PHE A 45 15.15 -5.42 -7.75
N HIS A 46 15.26 -4.27 -7.08
CA HIS A 46 14.14 -3.58 -6.45
C HIS A 46 13.84 -2.34 -7.27
N CYS A 47 12.63 -2.21 -7.79
CA CYS A 47 12.30 -1.10 -8.65
C CYS A 47 10.86 -0.61 -8.48
N VAL A 48 10.66 0.69 -8.71
CA VAL A 48 9.33 1.30 -8.75
C VAL A 48 8.75 1.15 -10.15
N SER A 49 7.59 0.49 -10.24
CA SER A 49 6.88 0.26 -11.50
C SER A 49 5.98 1.45 -11.84
N ASP A 50 5.11 1.82 -10.91
CA ASP A 50 4.15 2.93 -11.03
C ASP A 50 4.16 3.74 -9.72
N GLY A 51 3.36 4.81 -9.64
CA GLY A 51 3.33 5.70 -8.47
C GLY A 51 2.86 5.04 -7.16
N ASP A 52 2.33 3.82 -7.21
CA ASP A 52 1.82 3.05 -6.07
C ASP A 52 2.25 1.57 -6.08
N THR A 53 3.13 1.18 -7.01
CA THR A 53 3.47 -0.22 -7.25
C THR A 53 4.99 -0.39 -7.34
N VAL A 54 5.53 -1.32 -6.56
CA VAL A 54 6.94 -1.73 -6.60
C VAL A 54 7.08 -3.19 -7.00
N THR A 55 8.20 -3.51 -7.65
CA THR A 55 8.54 -4.86 -8.08
C THR A 55 9.89 -5.28 -7.51
N ILE A 56 9.96 -6.50 -6.99
CA ILE A 56 11.18 -7.10 -6.43
C ILE A 56 11.47 -8.41 -7.16
N GLY A 57 12.63 -8.51 -7.79
CA GLY A 57 13.04 -9.64 -8.59
C GLY A 57 12.83 -9.45 -10.08
N TYR A 58 12.94 -10.54 -10.84
CA TYR A 58 12.93 -10.52 -12.30
C TYR A 58 11.96 -11.54 -12.89
N GLY A 59 11.47 -11.23 -14.09
CA GLY A 59 10.62 -12.13 -14.87
C GLY A 59 9.31 -12.49 -14.17
N GLN A 60 8.80 -13.69 -14.43
CA GLN A 60 7.51 -14.15 -13.91
C GLN A 60 7.51 -14.41 -12.40
N ASN A 61 8.69 -14.62 -11.80
CA ASN A 61 8.83 -14.87 -10.37
C ASN A 61 9.00 -13.57 -9.56
N ALA A 62 8.93 -12.40 -10.22
CA ALA A 62 9.04 -11.13 -9.55
C ALA A 62 7.85 -10.91 -8.61
N ARG A 63 8.13 -10.48 -7.39
CA ARG A 63 7.11 -10.09 -6.42
C ARG A 63 6.62 -8.69 -6.77
N ARG A 64 5.35 -8.58 -7.12
CA ARG A 64 4.67 -7.30 -7.35
C ARG A 64 3.93 -6.88 -6.09
N ILE A 65 4.09 -5.63 -5.70
CA ILE A 65 3.63 -5.12 -4.41
C ILE A 65 2.90 -3.80 -4.68
N ARG A 66 1.61 -3.75 -4.36
CA ARG A 66 0.74 -2.58 -4.45
C ARG A 66 0.67 -1.93 -3.06
N LEU A 67 1.07 -0.67 -2.99
CA LEU A 67 1.19 0.09 -1.75
C LEU A 67 -0.16 0.72 -1.40
N THR A 68 -0.77 0.33 -0.29
CA THR A 68 -2.18 0.66 0.00
C THR A 68 -2.39 2.04 0.63
N GLY A 69 -3.67 2.48 0.70
CA GLY A 69 -4.09 3.76 1.25
C GLY A 69 -4.15 4.90 0.23
N PHE A 70 -3.79 4.63 -1.03
CA PHE A 70 -3.82 5.60 -2.12
C PHE A 70 -3.79 4.91 -3.49
N ASP A 71 -4.23 5.62 -4.53
CA ASP A 71 -4.16 5.26 -5.95
C ASP A 71 -3.33 6.32 -6.71
N ALA A 72 -2.35 5.88 -7.49
CA ALA A 72 -1.54 6.77 -8.33
C ALA A 72 -1.92 6.64 -9.81
N PRO A 73 -1.69 7.68 -10.64
CA PRO A 73 -1.82 7.55 -12.08
C PRO A 73 -0.83 6.52 -12.64
N GLU A 74 -1.28 5.76 -13.63
CA GLU A 74 -0.54 4.64 -14.21
C GLU A 74 0.40 5.12 -15.32
N ILE A 75 1.60 4.56 -15.42
CA ILE A 75 2.55 4.93 -16.49
C ILE A 75 1.98 4.64 -17.88
N ALA A 76 1.11 3.62 -17.96
CA ALA A 76 0.38 3.26 -19.18
C ALA A 76 -0.94 4.04 -19.37
N GLY A 77 -1.12 5.18 -18.67
CA GLY A 77 -2.35 5.97 -18.62
C GLY A 77 -2.99 6.29 -19.98
N ALA A 78 -4.27 6.66 -19.96
CA ALA A 78 -5.09 6.85 -21.14
C ALA A 78 -4.69 8.09 -21.97
N CYS A 79 -4.11 9.10 -21.34
CA CYS A 79 -3.79 10.38 -21.95
C CYS A 79 -2.40 10.90 -21.55
N GLN A 80 -1.92 11.94 -22.23
CA GLN A 80 -0.57 12.48 -22.00
C GLN A 80 -0.41 13.17 -20.63
N ALA A 81 -1.46 13.83 -20.13
CA ALA A 81 -1.46 14.46 -18.82
C ALA A 81 -1.27 13.42 -17.70
N GLU A 82 -2.06 12.34 -17.73
CA GLU A 82 -1.95 11.22 -16.80
C GLU A 82 -0.55 10.60 -16.83
N LYS A 83 -0.03 10.25 -18.01
CA LYS A 83 1.33 9.68 -18.14
C LYS A 83 2.40 10.59 -17.57
N THR A 84 2.30 11.89 -17.83
CA THR A 84 3.24 12.88 -17.28
C THR A 84 3.18 12.87 -15.76
N LYS A 85 1.98 12.80 -15.20
CA LYS A 85 1.77 12.76 -13.76
C LYS A 85 2.18 11.44 -13.12
N ALA A 86 2.00 10.31 -13.81
CA ALA A 86 2.47 8.99 -13.42
C ALA A 86 3.99 8.96 -13.28
N ILE A 87 4.72 9.58 -14.22
CA ILE A 87 6.18 9.70 -14.14
C ILE A 87 6.60 10.52 -12.91
N LEU A 88 5.87 11.60 -12.59
CA LEU A 88 6.14 12.39 -11.39
C LEU A 88 5.87 11.59 -10.11
N ALA A 89 4.75 10.85 -10.06
CA ALA A 89 4.39 9.99 -8.92
C ALA A 89 5.43 8.87 -8.71
N GLN A 90 5.84 8.19 -9.78
CA GLN A 90 6.87 7.14 -9.74
C GLN A 90 8.21 7.68 -9.21
N ARG A 91 8.61 8.88 -9.66
CA ARG A 91 9.83 9.54 -9.19
C ARG A 91 9.75 9.95 -7.72
N GLU A 92 8.61 10.49 -7.29
CA GLU A 92 8.41 10.86 -5.89
C GLU A 92 8.40 9.63 -4.99
N LEU A 93 7.71 8.55 -5.39
CA LEU A 93 7.71 7.29 -4.66
C LEU A 93 9.14 6.74 -4.50
N LYS A 94 9.90 6.66 -5.59
CA LYS A 94 11.31 6.24 -5.55
C LYS A 94 12.13 7.12 -4.60
N SER A 95 11.95 8.44 -4.69
CA SER A 95 12.64 9.38 -3.80
C SER A 95 12.29 9.09 -2.34
N TRP A 96 11.00 9.01 -2.01
CA TRP A 96 10.50 8.77 -0.66
C TRP A 96 11.04 7.47 -0.05
N LEU A 97 11.01 6.37 -0.81
CA LEU A 97 11.52 5.06 -0.40
C LEU A 97 13.02 5.12 -0.12
N ASN A 98 13.77 5.84 -0.96
CA ASN A 98 15.23 5.93 -0.87
C ASN A 98 15.76 6.96 0.13
N ARG A 99 14.91 7.79 0.76
CA ARG A 99 15.32 8.75 1.81
C ARG A 99 15.95 8.07 3.05
N GLY A 100 15.70 6.77 3.21
CA GLY A 100 16.27 5.95 4.29
C GLY A 100 15.38 4.75 4.59
N PRO A 101 15.65 3.99 5.68
CA PRO A 101 14.86 2.83 6.04
C PRO A 101 13.39 3.16 6.31
N PHE A 102 12.48 2.40 5.74
CA PHE A 102 11.03 2.53 5.97
C PHE A 102 10.47 1.19 6.47
N GLU A 103 9.20 1.17 6.84
CA GLU A 103 8.49 -0.04 7.26
C GLU A 103 7.31 -0.30 6.34
N TRP A 104 7.04 -1.58 6.10
CA TRP A 104 5.79 -2.02 5.47
C TRP A 104 5.12 -3.11 6.31
N ASP A 105 3.81 -3.23 6.20
CA ASP A 105 3.00 -4.12 7.03
C ASP A 105 2.87 -5.54 6.42
N GLY A 106 2.09 -6.44 7.05
CA GLY A 106 1.75 -7.75 6.49
C GLY A 106 2.81 -8.87 6.59
N GLY A 107 4.02 -8.61 7.12
CA GLY A 107 5.04 -9.64 7.39
C GLY A 107 5.31 -10.62 6.24
N ALA A 108 5.45 -11.92 6.55
CA ALA A 108 5.68 -12.97 5.57
C ALA A 108 4.43 -13.35 4.74
N SER A 109 3.24 -13.04 5.23
CA SER A 109 1.95 -13.51 4.69
C SER A 109 1.00 -12.36 4.36
N ALA A 110 1.52 -11.34 3.67
CA ALA A 110 0.72 -10.17 3.31
C ALA A 110 -0.48 -10.55 2.43
N PRO A 111 -1.63 -9.87 2.61
CA PRO A 111 -2.78 -10.03 1.73
C PRO A 111 -2.40 -9.80 0.27
N ARG A 112 -3.15 -10.41 -0.65
CA ARG A 112 -2.95 -10.24 -2.08
C ARG A 112 -4.24 -9.80 -2.75
N ASP A 113 -4.11 -8.99 -3.80
CA ASP A 113 -5.24 -8.68 -4.67
C ASP A 113 -5.56 -9.81 -5.65
N GLN A 114 -6.62 -9.64 -6.44
CA GLN A 114 -7.06 -10.60 -7.46
C GLN A 114 -6.01 -10.87 -8.56
N TYR A 115 -5.01 -10.01 -8.70
CA TYR A 115 -3.90 -10.16 -9.65
C TYR A 115 -2.66 -10.80 -8.99
N GLY A 116 -2.76 -11.18 -7.72
CA GLY A 116 -1.69 -11.79 -6.95
C GLY A 116 -0.64 -10.79 -6.44
N ARG A 117 -0.85 -9.48 -6.56
CA ARG A 117 0.07 -8.47 -6.00
C ARG A 117 -0.08 -8.45 -4.48
N GLU A 118 1.03 -8.37 -3.77
CA GLU A 118 1.00 -8.16 -2.31
C GLU A 118 0.44 -6.76 -2.01
N LEU A 119 -0.41 -6.66 -1.00
CA LEU A 119 -0.93 -5.40 -0.49
C LEU A 119 -0.13 -5.02 0.75
N ARG A 120 0.49 -3.83 0.72
CA ARG A 120 1.35 -3.34 1.80
C ARG A 120 1.06 -1.89 2.12
N ALA A 121 0.69 -1.57 3.36
CA ALA A 121 0.79 -0.20 3.85
C ALA A 121 2.25 0.14 4.13
N VAL A 122 2.66 1.39 3.91
CA VAL A 122 4.04 1.84 4.08
C VAL A 122 4.11 3.08 4.96
N ARG A 123 5.06 3.09 5.90
CA ARG A 123 5.31 4.22 6.79
C ARG A 123 6.80 4.37 7.09
N ARG A 124 7.16 5.51 7.65
CA ARG A 124 8.50 5.81 8.15
C ARG A 124 8.39 6.29 9.59
N VAL A 125 9.15 5.65 10.48
CA VAL A 125 9.30 6.11 11.86
C VAL A 125 10.56 6.97 11.94
N ASN A 126 10.39 8.25 12.23
CA ASN A 126 11.47 9.21 12.36
C ASN A 126 12.20 9.05 13.71
N LYS A 127 13.38 9.67 13.82
CA LYS A 127 14.22 9.59 15.04
C LYS A 127 13.55 10.18 16.28
N ASP A 128 12.64 11.13 16.09
CA ASP A 128 11.85 11.76 17.15
C ASP A 128 10.60 10.95 17.54
N GLY A 129 10.38 9.79 16.90
CA GLY A 129 9.23 8.92 17.12
C GLY A 129 7.99 9.29 16.31
N THR A 130 8.04 10.34 15.48
CA THR A 130 6.93 10.68 14.58
C THR A 130 6.80 9.65 13.46
N VAL A 131 5.56 9.41 13.01
CA VAL A 131 5.25 8.48 11.92
C VAL A 131 4.79 9.26 10.70
N GLU A 132 5.45 9.04 9.57
CA GLU A 132 5.06 9.57 8.26
C GLU A 132 4.52 8.41 7.42
N ASN A 133 3.23 8.44 7.07
CA ASN A 133 2.65 7.46 6.15
C ASN A 133 2.93 7.85 4.70
N LEU A 134 3.27 6.85 3.87
CA LEU A 134 3.51 7.10 2.46
C LEU A 134 2.24 7.58 1.74
N ALA A 135 1.08 7.02 2.08
CA ALA A 135 -0.21 7.38 1.49
C ALA A 135 -0.49 8.89 1.64
N ASP A 136 -0.44 9.38 2.88
CA ASP A 136 -0.64 10.79 3.21
C ASP A 136 0.34 11.68 2.43
N HIS A 137 1.63 11.32 2.37
CA HIS A 137 2.65 12.06 1.62
C HIS A 137 2.31 12.15 0.13
N MET A 138 1.95 11.04 -0.51
CA MET A 138 1.64 11.00 -1.94
C MET A 138 0.38 11.80 -2.29
N ILE A 139 -0.64 11.74 -1.43
CA ILE A 139 -1.89 12.49 -1.56
C ILE A 139 -1.63 13.99 -1.37
N GLU A 140 -0.87 14.39 -0.34
CA GLU A 140 -0.53 15.79 -0.08
C GLU A 140 0.24 16.42 -1.25
N LYS A 141 1.15 15.66 -1.86
CA LYS A 141 1.87 16.06 -3.09
C LYS A 141 0.97 16.14 -4.32
N LYS A 142 -0.30 15.76 -4.22
CA LYS A 142 -1.26 15.64 -5.32
C LYS A 142 -0.78 14.69 -6.42
N LEU A 143 -0.01 13.67 -6.04
CA LEU A 143 0.52 12.63 -6.93
C LEU A 143 -0.24 11.30 -6.79
N ALA A 144 -1.20 11.27 -5.86
CA ALA A 144 -2.15 10.19 -5.68
C ALA A 144 -3.52 10.74 -5.23
N SER A 145 -4.56 9.95 -5.42
CA SER A 145 -5.85 10.07 -4.75
C SER A 145 -5.91 9.08 -3.58
N GLY A 146 -6.73 9.36 -2.57
CA GLY A 146 -7.04 8.34 -1.57
C GLY A 146 -7.90 7.22 -2.16
N ASP A 147 -7.97 6.09 -1.46
CA ASP A 147 -8.64 4.86 -1.92
C ASP A 147 -10.15 4.82 -1.58
N GLY A 148 -10.70 5.93 -1.07
CA GLY A 148 -12.12 6.06 -0.76
C GLY A 148 -13.01 6.18 -2.02
N PRO A 149 -14.29 5.73 -1.96
CA PRO A 149 -15.22 5.78 -3.10
C PRO A 149 -15.47 7.17 -3.71
N TRP A 150 -15.16 8.23 -2.96
CA TRP A 150 -15.39 9.62 -3.35
C TRP A 150 -14.10 10.40 -3.60
N GLU A 151 -12.95 9.73 -3.49
CA GLU A 151 -11.63 10.33 -3.63
C GLU A 151 -11.04 10.14 -5.02
N TRP A 152 -11.78 9.46 -5.91
CA TRP A 152 -11.41 9.26 -7.31
C TRP A 152 -11.13 10.59 -8.00
N ARG A 153 -10.10 10.57 -8.85
CA ARG A 153 -9.64 11.74 -9.58
C ARG A 153 -9.39 11.39 -11.04
N ASP A 154 -9.86 12.25 -11.94
CA ASP A 154 -9.46 12.21 -13.33
C ASP A 154 -8.02 12.76 -13.45
N TRP A 155 -7.16 11.99 -14.12
CA TRP A 155 -5.77 12.35 -14.35
C TRP A 155 -5.54 12.96 -15.73
N CYS A 156 -6.58 13.05 -16.57
CA CYS A 156 -6.51 13.60 -17.91
C CYS A 156 -6.73 15.11 -18.02
N ASP A 157 -7.09 15.75 -16.91
CA ASP A 157 -7.30 17.19 -16.80
C ASP A 157 -6.04 17.97 -16.38
#